data_AF-A0A7S0QGY4-F1
#
_entry.id   AF-A0A7S0QGY4-F1
#
_cell.length_a   1.000
_cell.length_b   1.000
_cell.length_c   1.000
_cell.angle_alpha   90.00
_cell.angle_beta   90.00
_cell.angle_gamma   90.00
#
_symmetry.space_group_name_H-M   'P 1'
#
loop_
_entity.id
_entity.type
_entity.pdbx_description
1 polymer ?
#
loop_
_entity_poly.entity_id
_entity_poly.type
_entity_poly.pdbx_seq_one_letter_code
_entity_poly.pdbx_strand_id
1 'polypeptide(L)'
;MGEDRNCLAMVLTIMASLACVSAKETLAFSCGAGCYLAKAPPALATNQRGLVLRRSLRGLSMSGPATSPLMPIVDSSAAFPATTSGDRPTRHYVEGPPGTEPFRIVLLAGFETFNRALYQRAADSAAKKSPGLEIRVFTERDIKDHPAELEAALAEANVFFASLIFDYDEVQWLNPRIASIPYRLVFESALELMSSTKVGTFSMATSGKQQGMPPAVKSLLSKFSSTREEDRLDGYTKFLKMGPNLLKFLPGDRARDLKVWLEAYSFWNA
;
A
#
# COMPACT_ATOMS: atom_id res chain seq x y z
N MET A 1 0.94 -0.34 19.67
CA MET A 1 0.77 -1.77 19.30
C MET A 1 -0.21 -1.97 18.15
N GLY A 2 -1.20 -1.07 17.95
CA GLY A 2 -2.08 -1.07 16.78
C GLY A 2 -1.38 -0.58 15.50
N GLU A 3 -0.72 0.58 15.55
CA GLU A 3 -0.08 1.21 14.38
C GLU A 3 1.05 0.36 13.76
N ASP A 4 1.86 -0.35 14.57
CA ASP A 4 2.91 -1.26 14.06
C ASP A 4 2.33 -2.38 13.19
N ARG A 5 1.12 -2.85 13.53
CA ARG A 5 0.44 -3.92 12.77
C ARG A 5 -0.11 -3.39 11.46
N ASN A 6 -0.57 -2.14 11.41
CA ASN A 6 -1.15 -1.53 10.22
C ASN A 6 -0.07 -1.19 9.18
N CYS A 7 1.04 -0.58 9.61
CA CYS A 7 2.19 -0.32 8.73
C CYS A 7 2.76 -1.62 8.14
N LEU A 8 2.93 -2.64 8.99
CA LEU A 8 3.41 -3.94 8.55
C LEU A 8 2.41 -4.64 7.61
N ALA A 9 1.11 -4.58 7.92
CA ALA A 9 0.06 -5.16 7.07
C ALA A 9 0.00 -4.46 5.72
N MET A 10 0.15 -3.13 5.67
CA MET A 10 0.21 -2.36 4.43
C MET A 10 1.39 -2.82 3.56
N VAL A 11 2.62 -2.83 4.11
CA VAL A 11 3.82 -3.24 3.36
C VAL A 11 3.70 -4.69 2.90
N LEU A 12 3.22 -5.60 3.74
CA LEU A 12 3.00 -7.00 3.37
C LEU A 12 1.89 -7.16 2.31
N THR A 13 0.85 -6.33 2.34
CA THR A 13 -0.24 -6.35 1.34
C THR A 13 0.27 -5.87 -0.01
N ILE A 14 1.07 -4.79 -0.02
CA ILE A 14 1.76 -4.29 -1.22
C ILE A 14 2.65 -5.41 -1.78
N MET A 15 3.47 -6.05 -0.95
CA MET A 15 4.34 -7.15 -1.38
C MET A 15 3.57 -8.35 -1.94
N ALA A 16 2.56 -8.84 -1.23
CA ALA A 16 1.77 -9.99 -1.67
C ALA A 16 1.03 -9.69 -2.99
N SER A 17 0.53 -8.47 -3.15
CA SER A 17 -0.17 -8.04 -4.35
C SER A 17 0.76 -7.88 -5.53
N LEU A 18 1.95 -7.31 -5.33
CA LEU A 18 2.94 -7.10 -6.39
C LEU A 18 3.63 -8.41 -6.80
N ALA A 19 3.86 -9.34 -5.87
CA ALA A 19 4.28 -10.70 -6.20
C ALA A 19 3.25 -11.43 -7.09
N CYS A 20 1.96 -11.20 -6.85
CA CYS A 20 0.89 -11.76 -7.68
C CYS A 20 0.84 -11.13 -9.09
N VAL A 21 1.22 -9.85 -9.23
CA VAL A 21 1.34 -9.18 -10.53
C VAL A 21 2.59 -9.64 -11.27
N SER A 22 3.75 -9.66 -10.61
CA SER A 22 5.03 -10.12 -11.17
C SER A 22 5.01 -11.61 -11.58
N ALA A 23 4.36 -12.48 -10.80
CA ALA A 23 4.18 -13.89 -11.16
C ALA A 23 3.34 -14.08 -12.44
N LYS A 24 2.41 -13.16 -12.73
CA LYS A 24 1.62 -13.18 -13.97
C LYS A 24 2.35 -12.58 -15.16
N GLU A 25 3.18 -11.56 -14.96
CA GLU A 25 4.07 -11.06 -16.01
C GLU A 25 5.12 -12.10 -16.40
N THR A 26 5.64 -12.86 -15.42
CA THR A 26 6.56 -13.99 -15.66
C THR A 26 5.88 -15.14 -16.42
N LEU A 27 4.61 -15.44 -16.12
CA LEU A 27 3.81 -16.43 -16.87
C LEU A 27 3.41 -15.92 -18.27
N ALA A 28 3.23 -14.62 -18.46
CA ALA A 28 2.95 -14.03 -19.76
C ALA A 28 4.20 -13.97 -20.66
N PHE A 29 5.39 -13.80 -20.07
CA PHE A 29 6.67 -13.88 -20.80
C PHE A 29 7.05 -15.33 -21.18
N SER A 30 6.60 -16.31 -20.41
CA SER A 30 6.77 -17.74 -20.73
C SER A 30 5.82 -18.27 -21.83
N CYS A 31 4.89 -17.46 -22.35
CA CYS A 31 4.01 -17.84 -23.47
C CYS A 31 4.56 -17.42 -24.84
N GLY A 32 5.81 -16.96 -24.90
CA GLY A 32 6.58 -16.75 -26.13
C GLY A 32 7.77 -17.70 -26.20
N ALA A 33 7.65 -18.73 -27.03
CA ALA A 33 8.66 -19.72 -27.41
C ALA A 33 8.97 -20.86 -26.42
N GLY A 34 8.61 -22.08 -26.84
CA GLY A 34 9.40 -23.29 -26.58
C GLY A 34 9.07 -24.10 -25.33
N CYS A 35 8.51 -25.29 -25.56
CA CYS A 35 8.28 -26.41 -24.64
C CYS A 35 9.35 -26.65 -23.53
N TYR A 36 8.95 -27.14 -22.35
CA TYR A 36 8.96 -28.57 -21.96
C TYR A 36 8.67 -28.77 -20.44
N LEU A 37 7.96 -29.87 -20.13
CA LEU A 37 7.81 -30.57 -18.83
C LEU A 37 6.84 -29.95 -17.78
N ALA A 38 5.94 -30.67 -17.11
CA ALA A 38 5.57 -32.08 -17.10
C ALA A 38 4.10 -32.22 -16.65
N LYS A 39 3.41 -33.23 -17.21
CA LYS A 39 2.00 -33.54 -16.98
C LYS A 39 1.83 -34.24 -15.62
N ALA A 40 1.13 -33.63 -14.67
CA ALA A 40 0.72 -34.29 -13.43
C ALA A 40 -0.50 -35.20 -13.68
N PRO A 41 -0.55 -36.42 -13.12
CA PRO A 41 -1.69 -37.33 -13.27
C PRO A 41 -2.86 -36.94 -12.33
N PRO A 42 -4.11 -37.37 -12.64
CA PRO A 42 -5.29 -36.89 -11.95
C PRO A 42 -5.48 -37.62 -10.60
N ALA A 43 -5.63 -36.86 -9.52
CA ALA A 43 -6.04 -37.41 -8.23
C ALA A 43 -7.57 -37.33 -8.08
N LEU A 44 -8.13 -38.47 -7.67
CA LEU A 44 -9.54 -38.80 -7.51
C LEU A 44 -10.37 -37.79 -6.72
N ALA A 45 -11.59 -37.57 -7.23
CA ALA A 45 -12.72 -37.04 -6.49
C ALA A 45 -13.05 -37.91 -5.27
N THR A 46 -13.24 -37.31 -4.10
CA THR A 46 -14.02 -37.93 -3.03
C THR A 46 -14.97 -36.89 -2.43
N ASN A 47 -16.23 -37.31 -2.41
CA ASN A 47 -17.44 -36.61 -2.03
C ASN A 47 -17.67 -36.79 -0.52
N GLN A 48 -17.90 -35.73 0.25
CA GLN A 48 -18.57 -35.86 1.54
C GLN A 48 -19.60 -34.74 1.76
N ARG A 49 -20.85 -35.18 1.78
CA ARG A 49 -22.04 -34.46 2.21
C ARG A 49 -22.13 -34.47 3.74
N GLY A 50 -22.50 -33.32 4.29
CA GLY A 50 -23.55 -33.13 5.31
C GLY A 50 -23.44 -33.84 6.66
N LEU A 51 -23.34 -33.05 7.73
CA LEU A 51 -24.08 -33.37 8.95
C LEU A 51 -24.64 -32.10 9.59
N VAL A 52 -25.97 -32.01 9.53
CA VAL A 52 -26.82 -31.08 10.27
C VAL A 52 -27.03 -31.69 11.65
N LEU A 53 -26.77 -30.94 12.72
CA LEU A 53 -27.33 -31.26 14.03
C LEU A 53 -28.01 -30.02 14.62
N ARG A 54 -29.35 -30.02 14.52
CA ARG A 54 -30.24 -29.18 15.31
C ARG A 54 -30.23 -29.69 16.75
N ARG A 55 -30.14 -28.79 17.73
CA ARG A 55 -30.84 -28.95 19.02
C ARG A 55 -31.28 -27.59 19.55
N SER A 56 -32.48 -27.61 20.10
CA SER A 56 -33.33 -26.47 20.40
C SER A 56 -33.58 -26.41 21.92
N LEU A 57 -33.47 -25.18 22.43
CA LEU A 57 -34.28 -24.49 23.46
C LEU A 57 -34.18 -24.83 24.97
N ARG A 58 -34.29 -23.70 25.70
CA ARG A 58 -34.58 -23.43 27.13
C ARG A 58 -33.36 -23.54 28.05
N GLY A 59 -32.99 -22.56 28.85
CA GLY A 59 -33.67 -21.36 29.33
C GLY A 59 -33.54 -21.34 30.85
N LEU A 60 -32.69 -20.47 31.41
CA LEU A 60 -32.70 -20.11 32.83
C LEU A 60 -32.29 -18.64 32.99
N SER A 61 -32.87 -18.06 34.03
CA SER A 61 -33.18 -16.66 34.21
C SER A 61 -32.54 -16.13 35.50
N MET A 62 -32.32 -14.82 35.52
CA MET A 62 -32.13 -13.89 36.64
C MET A 62 -30.83 -13.84 37.48
N SER A 63 -30.31 -12.60 37.51
CA SER A 63 -29.94 -11.78 38.69
C SER A 63 -28.49 -11.77 39.21
N GLY A 64 -27.93 -10.55 39.28
CA GLY A 64 -26.71 -10.18 39.99
C GLY A 64 -26.14 -8.86 39.46
N PRO A 65 -25.96 -7.80 40.27
CA PRO A 65 -25.37 -6.55 39.79
C PRO A 65 -23.86 -6.72 39.67
N ALA A 66 -23.31 -6.47 38.48
CA ALA A 66 -21.86 -6.45 38.26
C ALA A 66 -21.31 -5.07 38.63
N THR A 67 -20.73 -4.96 39.82
CA THR A 67 -19.85 -3.86 40.20
C THR A 67 -18.63 -3.85 39.26
N SER A 68 -18.52 -2.82 38.42
CA SER A 68 -17.36 -2.60 37.57
C SER A 68 -16.21 -2.03 38.42
N PRO A 69 -14.99 -2.60 38.38
CA PRO A 69 -13.82 -1.92 38.93
C PRO A 69 -13.48 -0.71 38.06
N LEU A 70 -13.27 0.44 38.70
CA LEU A 70 -12.68 1.63 38.09
C LEU A 70 -11.29 1.26 37.53
N MET A 71 -11.09 1.39 36.23
CA MET A 71 -9.76 1.38 35.62
C MET A 71 -9.06 2.72 35.94
N PRO A 72 -7.76 2.73 36.28
CA PRO A 72 -7.02 3.98 36.37
C PRO A 72 -6.86 4.58 34.96
N ILE A 73 -7.15 5.86 34.84
CA ILE A 73 -6.82 6.67 33.66
C ILE A 73 -5.30 6.67 33.54
N VAL A 74 -4.77 5.95 32.55
CA VAL A 74 -3.35 6.02 32.21
C VAL A 74 -3.17 7.24 31.33
N ASP A 75 -2.48 8.23 31.87
CA ASP A 75 -2.11 9.48 31.21
C ASP A 75 -1.34 9.17 29.91
N SER A 76 -1.95 9.43 28.77
CA SER A 76 -1.34 9.25 27.44
C SER A 76 -0.46 10.46 27.14
N SER A 77 0.64 10.59 27.89
CA SER A 77 1.68 11.60 27.68
C SER A 77 3.06 10.99 27.90
N ALA A 78 3.38 9.93 27.18
CA ALA A 78 4.75 9.51 26.98
C ALA A 78 5.21 9.97 25.60
N ALA A 79 5.66 11.22 25.51
CA ALA A 79 6.45 11.68 24.39
C ALA A 79 7.72 10.84 24.36
N PHE A 80 7.89 10.03 23.31
CA PHE A 80 9.09 9.22 23.11
C PHE A 80 10.30 10.15 22.91
N PRO A 81 11.43 9.92 23.61
CA PRO A 81 12.60 10.77 23.46
C PRO A 81 13.17 10.64 22.04
N ALA A 82 13.47 11.77 21.41
CA ALA A 82 14.14 11.83 20.12
C ALA A 82 15.51 11.12 20.22
N THR A 83 15.60 9.92 19.66
CA THR A 83 16.85 9.17 19.57
C THR A 83 17.66 9.74 18.41
N THR A 84 18.87 10.23 18.69
CA THR A 84 19.77 10.88 17.72
C THR A 84 20.31 9.93 16.65
N SER A 85 20.23 8.61 16.86
CA SER A 85 20.47 7.58 15.84
C SER A 85 19.29 7.39 14.88
N GLY A 86 18.11 7.93 15.21
CA GLY A 86 16.89 7.78 14.45
C GLY A 86 16.63 8.89 13.45
N ASP A 87 17.59 9.80 13.18
CA ASP A 87 17.36 10.95 12.30
C ASP A 87 17.86 10.77 10.85
N ARG A 88 18.41 9.59 10.51
CA ARG A 88 18.95 9.30 9.17
C ARG A 88 18.06 8.35 8.37
N PRO A 89 18.18 8.35 7.03
CA PRO A 89 17.66 7.29 6.18
C PRO A 89 18.12 5.91 6.65
N THR A 90 17.27 4.91 6.45
CA THR A 90 17.57 3.53 6.88
C THR A 90 17.26 2.54 5.78
N ARG A 91 18.10 1.51 5.66
CA ARG A 91 17.98 0.43 4.69
C ARG A 91 17.74 -0.89 5.42
N HIS A 92 16.64 -1.55 5.09
CA HIS A 92 16.21 -2.81 5.68
C HIS A 92 16.17 -3.88 4.60
N TYR A 93 17.02 -4.89 4.70
CA TYR A 93 17.16 -5.92 3.67
C TYR A 93 17.63 -7.24 4.28
N VAL A 94 17.00 -8.34 3.87
CA VAL A 94 17.48 -9.70 4.11
C VAL A 94 17.71 -10.33 2.75
N GLU A 95 18.90 -10.91 2.55
CA GLU A 95 19.32 -11.44 1.27
C GLU A 95 18.37 -12.53 0.77
N GLY A 96 18.00 -12.44 -0.50
CA GLY A 96 17.11 -13.40 -1.16
C GLY A 96 17.87 -14.63 -1.69
N PRO A 97 17.17 -15.53 -2.41
CA PRO A 97 17.81 -16.63 -3.11
C PRO A 97 18.91 -16.13 -4.08
N PRO A 98 20.01 -16.89 -4.26
CA PRO A 98 21.10 -16.49 -5.15
C PRO A 98 20.59 -16.18 -6.58
N GLY A 99 21.09 -15.08 -7.15
CA GLY A 99 20.74 -14.66 -8.52
C GLY A 99 19.42 -13.89 -8.65
N THR A 100 18.79 -13.48 -7.55
CA THR A 100 17.57 -12.66 -7.57
C THR A 100 17.89 -11.22 -7.20
N GLU A 101 17.55 -10.27 -8.07
CA GLU A 101 17.66 -8.83 -7.76
C GLU A 101 16.69 -8.43 -6.64
N PRO A 102 17.08 -7.51 -5.73
CA PRO A 102 16.20 -7.06 -4.66
C PRO A 102 14.95 -6.37 -5.20
N PHE A 103 13.80 -6.67 -4.59
CA PHE A 103 12.57 -5.89 -4.78
C PHE A 103 12.59 -4.68 -3.83
N ARG A 104 12.66 -3.47 -4.39
CA ARG A 104 12.99 -2.22 -3.68
C ARG A 104 11.75 -1.36 -3.45
N ILE A 105 11.49 -1.04 -2.19
CA ILE A 105 10.46 -0.10 -1.74
C ILE A 105 11.14 1.12 -1.11
N VAL A 106 10.76 2.31 -1.55
CA VAL A 106 11.08 3.58 -0.87
C VAL A 106 9.84 4.07 -0.15
N LEU A 107 9.94 4.24 1.16
CA LEU A 107 8.90 4.82 2.02
C LEU A 107 9.35 6.22 2.45
N LEU A 108 8.57 7.24 2.12
CA LEU A 108 8.81 8.64 2.47
C LEU A 108 7.64 9.20 3.27
N ALA A 109 7.80 9.37 4.57
CA ALA A 109 6.74 9.87 5.46
C ALA A 109 6.97 11.35 5.80
N GLY A 110 6.01 12.22 5.47
CA GLY A 110 6.03 13.66 5.76
C GLY A 110 5.31 14.00 7.05
N PHE A 111 5.70 15.08 7.74
CA PHE A 111 5.13 15.54 9.02
C PHE A 111 5.02 14.47 10.13
N GLU A 112 5.60 13.29 9.91
CA GLU A 112 5.54 12.10 10.73
C GLU A 112 6.94 11.62 11.09
N THR A 113 7.92 12.52 11.06
CA THR A 113 9.29 12.19 11.45
C THR A 113 9.35 11.56 12.86
N PHE A 114 8.41 11.91 13.75
CA PHE A 114 8.28 11.27 15.07
C PHE A 114 7.89 9.78 15.01
N ASN A 115 7.22 9.33 13.95
CA ASN A 115 6.86 7.94 13.67
C ASN A 115 7.96 7.18 12.90
N ARG A 116 9.10 7.78 12.58
CA ARG A 116 10.16 7.11 11.80
C ARG A 116 10.60 5.76 12.40
N ALA A 117 10.76 5.69 13.72
CA ALA A 117 11.13 4.44 14.41
C ALA A 117 10.08 3.33 14.21
N LEU A 118 8.80 3.69 14.13
CA LEU A 118 7.71 2.76 13.83
C LEU A 118 7.87 2.19 12.40
N TYR A 119 8.09 3.06 11.42
CA TYR A 119 8.30 2.67 10.02
C TYR A 119 9.52 1.78 9.86
N GLN A 120 10.62 2.07 10.56
CA GLN A 120 11.82 1.24 10.59
C GLN A 120 11.55 -0.17 11.14
N ARG A 121 10.85 -0.29 12.28
CA ARG A 121 10.49 -1.60 12.85
C ARG A 121 9.57 -2.40 11.93
N ALA A 122 8.64 -1.73 11.25
CA ALA A 122 7.78 -2.36 10.26
C ALA A 122 8.59 -2.84 9.05
N ALA A 123 9.52 -2.02 8.54
CA ALA A 123 10.41 -2.36 7.44
C ALA A 123 11.32 -3.56 7.78
N ASP A 124 11.93 -3.57 8.97
CA ASP A 124 12.71 -4.71 9.48
C ASP A 124 11.88 -6.00 9.52
N SER A 125 10.66 -5.90 10.04
CA SER A 125 9.76 -7.04 10.18
C SER A 125 9.31 -7.57 8.82
N ALA A 126 9.09 -6.70 7.83
CA ALA A 126 8.72 -7.07 6.48
C ALA A 126 9.88 -7.72 5.72
N ALA A 127 11.08 -7.14 5.78
CA ALA A 127 12.29 -7.68 5.16
C ALA A 127 12.64 -9.07 5.70
N LYS A 128 12.51 -9.29 7.02
CA LYS A 128 12.71 -10.62 7.64
C LYS A 128 11.72 -11.68 7.16
N LYS A 129 10.48 -11.28 6.88
CA LYS A 129 9.43 -12.19 6.38
C LYS A 129 9.53 -12.46 4.88
N SER A 130 10.22 -11.59 4.15
CA SER A 130 10.29 -11.61 2.69
C SER A 130 11.74 -11.45 2.23
N PRO A 131 12.56 -12.51 2.25
CA PRO A 131 13.92 -12.46 1.73
C PRO A 131 13.95 -11.94 0.28
N GLY A 132 14.88 -11.04 -0.03
CA GLY A 132 14.94 -10.32 -1.30
C GLY A 132 14.18 -9.00 -1.31
N LEU A 133 13.40 -8.67 -0.26
CA LEU A 133 12.75 -7.38 -0.09
C LEU A 133 13.71 -6.36 0.54
N GLU A 134 13.95 -5.25 -0.16
CA GLU A 134 14.64 -4.09 0.36
C GLU A 134 13.65 -2.95 0.61
N ILE A 135 13.64 -2.42 1.83
CA ILE A 135 12.84 -1.25 2.18
C ILE A 135 13.78 -0.15 2.66
N ARG A 136 13.69 1.02 2.04
CA ARG A 136 14.40 2.22 2.50
C ARG A 136 13.40 3.22 3.06
N VAL A 137 13.60 3.63 4.31
CA VAL A 137 12.72 4.55 5.04
C VAL A 137 13.38 5.92 5.10
N PHE A 138 12.63 6.93 4.63
CA PHE A 138 12.96 8.34 4.58
C PHE A 138 11.82 9.17 5.18
N THR A 139 12.11 10.43 5.52
CA THR A 139 11.12 11.45 5.88
C THR A 139 11.31 12.72 5.07
N GLU A 140 10.42 13.70 5.23
CA GLU A 140 10.52 15.00 4.57
C GLU A 140 11.86 15.72 4.83
N ARG A 141 12.46 15.50 6.01
CA ARG A 141 13.79 16.05 6.34
C ARG A 141 14.87 15.53 5.40
N ASP A 142 14.80 14.26 5.03
CA ASP A 142 15.80 13.61 4.18
C ASP A 142 15.80 14.16 2.75
N ILE A 143 14.71 14.81 2.32
CA ILE A 143 14.68 15.55 1.04
C ILE A 143 15.69 16.70 1.05
N LYS A 144 15.90 17.34 2.21
CA LYS A 144 16.81 18.47 2.39
C LYS A 144 18.20 18.02 2.85
N ASP A 145 18.25 17.10 3.82
CA ASP A 145 19.49 16.71 4.47
C ASP A 145 20.25 15.61 3.71
N HIS A 146 19.52 14.75 2.98
CA HIS A 146 20.06 13.59 2.27
C HIS A 146 19.52 13.42 0.83
N PRO A 147 19.44 14.50 0.00
CA PRO A 147 18.79 14.46 -1.31
C PRO A 147 19.42 13.46 -2.27
N ALA A 148 20.74 13.32 -2.25
CA ALA A 148 21.46 12.41 -3.14
C ALA A 148 21.18 10.94 -2.81
N GLU A 149 21.04 10.60 -1.53
CA GLU A 149 20.73 9.25 -1.09
C GLU A 149 19.27 8.88 -1.43
N LEU A 150 18.34 9.82 -1.22
CA LEU A 150 16.95 9.65 -1.61
C LEU A 150 16.81 9.52 -3.14
N GLU A 151 17.48 10.37 -3.91
CA GLU A 151 17.43 10.30 -5.37
C GLU A 151 17.96 8.97 -5.91
N ALA A 152 19.08 8.48 -5.37
CA ALA A 152 19.61 7.16 -5.72
C ALA A 152 18.64 6.02 -5.35
N ALA A 153 17.98 6.11 -4.19
CA ALA A 153 16.97 5.15 -3.78
C ALA A 153 15.74 5.16 -4.71
N LEU A 154 15.27 6.34 -5.12
CA LEU A 154 14.13 6.50 -6.02
C LEU A 154 14.43 5.98 -7.42
N ALA A 155 15.66 6.15 -7.92
CA ALA A 155 16.07 5.68 -9.24
C ALA A 155 15.99 4.15 -9.40
N GLU A 156 16.20 3.41 -8.31
CA GLU A 156 16.16 1.94 -8.29
C GLU A 156 14.82 1.38 -7.78
N ALA A 157 13.89 2.25 -7.36
CA ALA A 157 12.68 1.82 -6.66
C ALA A 157 11.70 1.08 -7.58
N ASN A 158 11.21 -0.07 -7.14
CA ASN A 158 10.05 -0.72 -7.76
C ASN A 158 8.74 -0.09 -7.25
N VAL A 159 8.73 0.32 -5.98
CA VAL A 159 7.58 0.95 -5.32
C VAL A 159 8.02 2.22 -4.60
N PHE A 160 7.26 3.28 -4.82
CA PHE A 160 7.32 4.50 -4.04
C PHE A 160 6.07 4.62 -3.19
N PHE A 161 6.26 4.79 -1.89
CA PHE A 161 5.24 5.06 -0.93
C PHE A 161 5.48 6.43 -0.32
N ALA A 162 4.48 7.30 -0.32
CA ALA A 162 4.56 8.57 0.37
C ALA A 162 3.27 8.95 1.08
N SER A 163 3.43 9.67 2.18
CA SER A 163 2.32 10.22 2.95
C SER A 163 2.66 11.62 3.47
N LEU A 164 1.63 12.47 3.60
CA LEU A 164 1.73 13.74 4.32
C LEU A 164 2.84 14.68 3.83
N ILE A 165 3.16 14.67 2.53
CA ILE A 165 4.12 15.61 1.93
C ILE A 165 3.34 16.80 1.36
N PHE A 166 3.51 17.99 1.93
CA PHE A 166 2.72 19.18 1.59
C PHE A 166 3.53 20.39 1.12
N ASP A 167 4.82 20.44 1.44
CA ASP A 167 5.66 21.57 1.05
C ASP A 167 5.82 21.60 -0.48
N TYR A 168 5.63 22.78 -1.07
CA TYR A 168 5.62 22.93 -2.53
C TYR A 168 6.97 22.55 -3.14
N ASP A 169 8.08 22.99 -2.56
CA ASP A 169 9.41 22.75 -3.11
C ASP A 169 9.76 21.25 -3.02
N GLU A 170 9.37 20.59 -1.92
CA GLU A 170 9.51 19.14 -1.74
C GLU A 170 8.70 18.36 -2.81
N VAL A 171 7.45 18.77 -3.06
CA VAL A 171 6.60 18.15 -4.08
C VAL A 171 7.17 18.33 -5.49
N GLN A 172 7.60 19.55 -5.83
CA GLN A 172 8.22 19.83 -7.13
C GLN A 172 9.53 19.06 -7.33
N TRP A 173 10.30 18.86 -6.26
CA TRP A 173 11.52 18.06 -6.30
C TRP A 173 11.23 16.57 -6.52
N LEU A 174 10.19 16.03 -5.86
CA LEU A 174 9.82 14.61 -5.91
C LEU A 174 9.19 14.21 -7.24
N ASN A 175 8.24 15.00 -7.77
CA ASN A 175 7.45 14.65 -8.95
C ASN A 175 8.24 14.11 -10.15
N PRO A 176 9.32 14.78 -10.63
CA PRO A 176 10.10 14.27 -11.75
C PRO A 176 10.87 12.98 -11.39
N ARG A 177 11.28 12.82 -10.14
CA ARG A 177 12.10 11.68 -9.66
C ARG A 177 11.30 10.40 -9.49
N ILE A 178 10.01 10.52 -9.15
CA ILE A 178 9.13 9.36 -8.98
C ILE A 178 8.43 8.94 -10.27
N ALA A 179 8.50 9.75 -11.34
CA ALA A 179 7.70 9.56 -12.54
C ALA A 179 7.92 8.20 -13.24
N SER A 180 9.14 7.66 -13.19
CA SER A 180 9.50 6.35 -13.77
C SER A 180 9.03 5.16 -12.93
N ILE A 181 8.67 5.38 -11.66
CA ILE A 181 8.35 4.31 -10.72
C ILE A 181 6.96 3.74 -11.05
N PRO A 182 6.85 2.42 -11.33
CA PRO A 182 5.62 1.82 -11.83
C PRO A 182 4.51 1.76 -10.78
N TYR A 183 4.87 1.63 -9.51
CA TYR A 183 3.96 1.59 -8.37
C TYR A 183 4.23 2.76 -7.44
N ARG A 184 3.33 3.75 -7.45
CA ARG A 184 3.33 4.96 -6.64
C ARG A 184 2.06 5.00 -5.80
N LEU A 185 2.22 4.90 -4.50
CA LEU A 185 1.15 4.97 -3.52
C LEU A 185 1.36 6.26 -2.72
N VAL A 186 0.58 7.30 -3.04
CA VAL A 186 0.67 8.59 -2.36
C VAL A 186 -0.65 8.85 -1.65
N PHE A 187 -0.59 9.03 -0.33
CA PHE A 187 -1.76 9.25 0.52
C PHE A 187 -1.67 10.58 1.26
N GLU A 188 -2.82 11.23 1.47
CA GLU A 188 -2.97 12.42 2.32
C GLU A 188 -1.82 13.44 2.16
N SER A 189 -1.44 13.76 0.91
CA SER A 189 -0.34 14.67 0.57
C SER A 189 -0.86 15.83 -0.27
N ALA A 190 0.01 16.70 -0.77
CA ALA A 190 -0.38 17.71 -1.75
C ALA A 190 -1.13 17.07 -2.93
N LEU A 191 -2.21 17.70 -3.39
CA LEU A 191 -3.07 17.18 -4.46
C LEU A 191 -2.29 16.86 -5.73
N GLU A 192 -1.26 17.66 -6.02
CA GLU A 192 -0.35 17.42 -7.13
C GLU A 192 0.42 16.10 -6.98
N LEU A 193 1.01 15.85 -5.81
CA LEU A 193 1.72 14.59 -5.54
C LEU A 193 0.76 13.40 -5.49
N MET A 194 -0.43 13.56 -4.88
CA MET A 194 -1.45 12.51 -4.86
C MET A 194 -1.90 12.11 -6.27
N SER A 195 -2.01 13.07 -7.19
CA SER A 195 -2.36 12.79 -8.59
C SER A 195 -1.34 11.88 -9.29
N SER A 196 -0.09 11.84 -8.82
CA SER A 196 0.98 10.97 -9.34
C SER A 196 0.78 9.48 -9.00
N THR A 197 -0.19 9.16 -8.14
CA THR A 197 -0.53 7.78 -7.75
C THR A 197 -0.79 6.90 -8.96
N LYS A 198 -0.10 5.76 -8.99
CA LYS A 198 -0.19 4.74 -10.03
C LYS A 198 0.04 3.37 -9.43
N VAL A 199 -0.83 2.41 -9.73
CA VAL A 199 -0.65 1.01 -9.37
C VAL A 199 -0.85 0.21 -10.63
N GLY A 200 0.23 -0.30 -11.23
CA GLY A 200 0.17 -1.06 -12.48
C GLY A 200 -0.57 -0.29 -13.59
N THR A 201 -1.74 -0.80 -13.97
CA THR A 201 -2.63 -0.25 -15.01
C THR A 201 -3.64 0.78 -14.49
N PHE A 202 -3.77 0.94 -13.17
CA PHE A 202 -4.54 2.00 -12.52
C PHE A 202 -3.66 3.23 -12.30
N SER A 203 -4.20 4.41 -12.61
CA SER A 203 -3.53 5.71 -12.42
C SER A 203 -4.57 6.74 -12.06
N MET A 204 -4.29 7.58 -11.06
CA MET A 204 -5.15 8.72 -10.71
C MET A 204 -5.03 9.84 -11.75
N ALA A 205 -3.81 10.18 -12.15
CA ALA A 205 -3.57 11.05 -13.30
C ALA A 205 -4.06 10.39 -14.60
N THR A 206 -4.76 11.16 -15.42
CA THR A 206 -5.51 10.68 -16.58
C THR A 206 -4.65 10.66 -17.84
N SER A 207 -3.63 9.80 -17.90
CA SER A 207 -2.66 9.81 -19.00
C SER A 207 -2.95 8.81 -20.15
N GLY A 208 -4.14 8.19 -20.21
CA GLY A 208 -4.41 7.10 -21.16
C GLY A 208 -5.83 7.05 -21.75
N LYS A 209 -5.98 6.33 -22.87
CA LYS A 209 -7.28 6.10 -23.55
C LYS A 209 -8.26 5.45 -22.58
N GLN A 210 -9.27 6.21 -22.15
CA GLN A 210 -10.35 5.78 -21.27
C GLN A 210 -11.39 4.90 -22.00
N GLN A 211 -10.95 3.95 -22.81
CA GLN A 211 -11.84 3.15 -23.64
C GLN A 211 -12.56 2.11 -22.77
N GLY A 212 -13.90 2.05 -22.85
CA GLY A 212 -14.73 1.07 -22.13
C GLY A 212 -15.28 1.47 -20.76
N MET A 213 -14.95 2.67 -20.24
CA MET A 213 -15.36 3.09 -18.90
C MET A 213 -16.65 3.96 -18.92
N PRO A 214 -17.58 3.82 -17.96
CA PRO A 214 -18.79 4.63 -17.91
C PRO A 214 -18.50 6.13 -17.75
N PRO A 215 -19.37 7.02 -18.28
CA PRO A 215 -19.17 8.47 -18.23
C PRO A 215 -18.91 9.03 -16.82
N ALA A 216 -19.57 8.49 -15.80
CA ALA A 216 -19.39 8.94 -14.41
C ALA A 216 -17.97 8.69 -13.88
N VAL A 217 -17.40 7.52 -14.20
CA VAL A 217 -16.03 7.17 -13.78
C VAL A 217 -15.01 7.96 -14.59
N LYS A 218 -15.28 8.22 -15.88
CA LYS A 218 -14.44 9.10 -16.72
C LYS A 218 -14.37 10.52 -16.15
N SER A 219 -15.54 11.10 -15.85
CA SER A 219 -15.68 12.43 -15.27
C SER A 219 -15.01 12.53 -13.89
N LEU A 220 -15.08 11.47 -13.10
CA LEU A 220 -14.36 11.40 -11.82
C LEU A 220 -12.85 11.40 -12.02
N LEU A 221 -12.32 10.55 -12.91
CA LEU A 221 -10.88 10.45 -13.14
C LEU A 221 -10.31 11.71 -13.78
N SER A 222 -11.04 12.38 -14.69
CA SER A 222 -10.58 13.61 -15.33
C SER A 222 -10.34 14.76 -14.36
N LYS A 223 -11.03 14.78 -13.21
CA LYS A 223 -10.88 15.81 -12.18
C LYS A 223 -9.49 15.81 -11.52
N PHE A 224 -8.84 14.65 -11.44
CA PHE A 224 -7.48 14.55 -10.91
C PHE A 224 -6.44 15.21 -11.81
N SER A 225 -6.74 15.40 -13.09
CA SER A 225 -5.86 16.09 -14.04
C SER A 225 -6.27 17.54 -14.28
N SER A 226 -7.26 18.06 -13.54
CA SER A 226 -7.64 19.48 -13.60
C SER A 226 -6.47 20.35 -13.15
N THR A 227 -6.36 21.57 -13.66
CA THR A 227 -5.42 22.58 -13.12
C THR A 227 -5.98 23.27 -11.88
N ARG A 228 -7.30 23.18 -11.64
CA ARG A 228 -7.97 23.74 -10.47
C ARG A 228 -7.88 22.77 -9.29
N GLU A 229 -7.34 23.23 -8.17
CA GLU A 229 -7.17 22.40 -6.97
C GLU A 229 -8.50 21.92 -6.39
N GLU A 230 -9.53 22.78 -6.41
CA GLU A 230 -10.88 22.45 -5.95
C GLU A 230 -11.50 21.26 -6.71
N ASP A 231 -11.24 21.15 -8.02
CA ASP A 231 -11.69 20.02 -8.83
C ASP A 231 -10.96 18.74 -8.44
N ARG A 232 -9.65 18.82 -8.18
CA ARG A 232 -8.83 17.68 -7.74
C ARG A 232 -9.33 17.16 -6.39
N LEU A 233 -9.64 18.07 -5.46
CA LEU A 233 -10.16 17.72 -4.14
C LEU A 233 -11.56 17.08 -4.21
N ASP A 234 -12.46 17.64 -5.03
CA ASP A 234 -13.78 17.04 -5.30
C ASP A 234 -13.64 15.66 -5.95
N GLY A 235 -12.68 15.51 -6.87
CA GLY A 235 -12.31 14.24 -7.49
C GLY A 235 -11.87 13.21 -6.44
N TYR A 236 -10.91 13.56 -5.58
CA TYR A 236 -10.40 12.70 -4.53
C TYR A 236 -11.49 12.26 -3.56
N THR A 237 -12.27 13.21 -3.06
CA THR A 237 -13.36 12.93 -2.11
C THR A 237 -14.41 11.99 -2.70
N LYS A 238 -14.80 12.19 -3.96
CA LYS A 238 -15.76 11.32 -4.65
C LYS A 238 -15.18 9.95 -4.92
N PHE A 239 -13.89 9.88 -5.25
CA PHE A 239 -13.19 8.62 -5.47
C PHE A 239 -13.13 7.76 -4.22
N LEU A 240 -12.82 8.34 -3.05
CA LEU A 240 -12.85 7.62 -1.78
C LEU A 240 -14.25 7.07 -1.46
N LYS A 241 -15.29 7.89 -1.65
CA LYS A 241 -16.69 7.47 -1.42
C LYS A 241 -17.16 6.39 -2.39
N MET A 242 -16.67 6.41 -3.63
CA MET A 242 -17.12 5.52 -4.70
C MET A 242 -16.17 4.35 -4.98
N GLY A 243 -15.01 4.28 -4.32
CA GLY A 243 -13.92 3.36 -4.62
C GLY A 243 -14.36 1.90 -4.80
N PRO A 244 -15.05 1.30 -3.80
CA PRO A 244 -15.56 -0.07 -3.91
C PRO A 244 -16.58 -0.27 -5.04
N ASN A 245 -17.38 0.76 -5.33
CA ASN A 245 -18.36 0.73 -6.43
C ASN A 245 -17.69 0.86 -7.80
N LEU A 246 -16.54 1.53 -7.88
CA LEU A 246 -15.77 1.74 -9.11
C LEU A 246 -15.24 0.42 -9.68
N LEU A 247 -14.94 -0.55 -8.81
CA LEU A 247 -14.44 -1.88 -9.20
C LEU A 247 -15.36 -2.59 -10.21
N LYS A 248 -16.68 -2.38 -10.12
CA LYS A 248 -17.66 -3.00 -11.03
C LYS A 248 -17.60 -2.47 -12.46
N PHE A 249 -16.99 -1.30 -12.64
CA PHE A 249 -16.97 -0.55 -13.90
C PHE A 249 -15.60 -0.51 -14.57
N LEU A 250 -14.58 -1.09 -13.93
CA LEU A 250 -13.23 -1.16 -14.45
C LEU A 250 -12.94 -2.56 -15.03
N PRO A 251 -12.27 -2.65 -16.18
CA PRO A 251 -11.95 -3.93 -16.78
C PRO A 251 -10.78 -4.60 -16.06
N GLY A 252 -10.88 -5.93 -15.89
CA GLY A 252 -9.76 -6.85 -15.63
C GLY A 252 -8.69 -6.34 -14.66
N ASP A 253 -7.49 -6.11 -15.21
CA ASP A 253 -6.30 -5.74 -14.43
C ASP A 253 -6.44 -4.37 -13.74
N ARG A 254 -7.15 -3.41 -14.35
CA ARG A 254 -7.35 -2.09 -13.73
C ARG A 254 -8.21 -2.16 -12.47
N ALA A 255 -9.21 -3.04 -12.45
CA ALA A 255 -10.02 -3.28 -11.26
C ALA A 255 -9.18 -3.97 -10.16
N ARG A 256 -8.31 -4.92 -10.54
CA ARG A 256 -7.39 -5.58 -9.61
C ARG A 256 -6.45 -4.57 -8.97
N ASP A 257 -5.82 -3.73 -9.78
CA ASP A 257 -4.87 -2.73 -9.31
C ASP A 257 -5.54 -1.67 -8.43
N LEU A 258 -6.77 -1.26 -8.76
CA LEU A 258 -7.55 -0.39 -7.89
C LEU A 258 -7.87 -1.05 -6.55
N LYS A 259 -8.17 -2.36 -6.52
CA LYS A 259 -8.41 -3.09 -5.27
C LYS A 259 -7.18 -3.07 -4.37
N VAL A 260 -5.99 -3.27 -4.94
CA VAL A 260 -4.71 -3.18 -4.21
C VAL A 260 -4.54 -1.78 -3.61
N TRP A 261 -4.82 -0.75 -4.40
CA TRP A 261 -4.78 0.62 -3.90
C TRP A 261 -5.77 0.86 -2.74
N LEU A 262 -7.03 0.40 -2.88
CA LEU A 262 -8.06 0.54 -1.84
C LEU A 262 -7.71 -0.22 -0.55
N GLU A 263 -7.10 -1.41 -0.67
CA GLU A 263 -6.63 -2.17 0.49
C GLU A 263 -5.47 -1.45 1.18
N ALA A 264 -4.47 -0.98 0.42
CA ALA A 264 -3.37 -0.18 0.97
C ALA A 264 -3.88 1.09 1.67
N TYR A 265 -4.82 1.81 1.04
CA TYR A 265 -5.46 3.00 1.61
C TYR A 265 -6.22 2.67 2.91
N SER A 266 -6.93 1.54 2.95
CA SER A 266 -7.65 1.11 4.15
C SER A 266 -6.71 0.80 5.31
N PHE A 267 -5.54 0.19 5.06
CA PHE A 267 -4.54 -0.06 6.11
C PHE A 267 -3.84 1.22 6.56
N TRP A 268 -3.62 2.16 5.64
CA TRP A 268 -3.02 3.44 5.96
C TRP A 268 -3.91 4.29 6.88
N ASN A 269 -5.22 4.25 6.67
CA ASN A 269 -6.20 5.04 7.45
C ASN A 269 -6.82 4.28 8.64
N ALA A 270 -6.36 3.07 8.94
CA ALA A 270 -6.87 2.24 10.05
C ALA A 270 -6.13 2.54 11.36
#